data_AF-A0A2P4UML1-F1
#
_entry.id   AF-A0A2P4UML1-F1
#
_cell.length_a   1.000
_cell.length_b   1.000
_cell.length_c   1.000
_cell.angle_alpha   90.00
_cell.angle_beta   90.00
_cell.angle_gamma   90.00
#
_symmetry.space_group_name_H-M   'P 1'
#
loop_
_entity.id
_entity.type
_entity.pdbx_description
1 polymer ?
#
loop_
_entity_poly.entity_id
_entity_poly.type
_entity_poly.pdbx_seq_one_letter_code
_entity_poly.pdbx_strand_id
1 'polypeptide(L)' 'MGQLLNEPVIAEHDPSGRLTAYRWRGDRYTVDGILKSYGARVYRVRVSGADGRAIVELGRDAGDWRLRHVFPA' A
#
# COMPACT_ATOMS: atom_id res chain seq x y z
N MET A 1 -0.05 -6.26 -16.58
CA MET A 1 1.22 -6.70 -15.96
C MET A 1 1.54 -5.69 -14.87
N GLY A 2 1.71 -6.12 -13.62
CA GLY A 2 2.00 -5.20 -12.50
C GLY A 2 3.49 -4.88 -12.44
N GLN A 3 3.84 -3.62 -12.22
CA GLN A 3 5.24 -3.21 -12.07
C GLN A 3 5.75 -3.70 -10.70
N LEU A 4 6.83 -4.48 -10.70
CA LEU A 4 7.54 -4.87 -9.47
C LEU A 4 8.34 -3.67 -8.98
N LEU A 5 8.05 -3.24 -7.75
CA LEU A 5 8.67 -2.15 -7.03
C LEU A 5 9.28 -2.69 -5.73
N ASN A 6 10.21 -1.93 -5.16
CA ASN A 6 10.69 -2.15 -3.79
C ASN A 6 10.99 -0.80 -3.14
N GLU A 7 10.07 0.14 -3.30
CA GLU A 7 10.26 1.53 -2.91
C GLU A 7 9.66 1.79 -1.53
N PRO A 8 10.33 2.56 -0.66
CA PRO A 8 9.77 2.92 0.64
C PRO A 8 8.52 3.80 0.47
N VAL A 9 7.56 3.62 1.36
CA VAL A 9 6.38 4.49 1.48
C VAL A 9 6.23 4.97 2.91
N ILE A 10 5.65 6.16 3.07
CA ILE A 10 5.30 6.68 4.39
C ILE A 10 3.89 6.20 4.70
N ALA A 11 3.76 5.19 5.55
CA ALA A 11 2.46 4.64 5.94
C ALA A 11 1.77 5.52 7.00
N GLU A 12 0.50 5.81 6.78
CA GLU A 12 -0.38 6.48 7.72
C GLU A 12 -1.31 5.44 8.34
N HIS A 13 -1.42 5.46 9.67
CA HIS A 13 -2.25 4.53 10.42
C HIS A 13 -3.29 5.30 11.23
N ASP A 14 -4.43 4.65 11.49
CA ASP A 14 -5.39 5.14 12.48
C ASP A 14 -4.91 4.84 13.92
N PRO A 15 -5.61 5.35 14.96
CA PRO A 15 -5.25 5.09 16.35
C PRO A 15 -5.25 3.60 16.77
N SER A 16 -5.90 2.72 16.00
CA SER A 16 -5.88 1.26 16.23
C SER A 16 -4.65 0.58 15.60
N GLY A 17 -3.82 1.34 14.87
CA GLY A 17 -2.66 0.82 14.15
C GLY A 17 -3.00 0.23 12.79
N ARG A 18 -4.22 0.41 12.28
CA ARG A 18 -4.63 -0.06 10.95
C ARG A 18 -4.14 0.93 9.89
N LEU A 19 -3.58 0.39 8.80
CA LEU A 19 -3.16 1.18 7.64
C LEU A 19 -4.37 1.85 6.97
N THR A 20 -4.35 3.17 6.86
CA THR A 20 -5.43 3.98 6.28
C THR A 20 -5.01 4.78 5.05
N ALA A 21 -3.73 5.11 4.92
CA ALA A 21 -3.17 5.71 3.72
C ALA A 21 -1.66 5.46 3.63
N TYR A 22 -1.05 5.78 2.50
CA TYR A 22 0.39 5.93 2.41
C TYR A 22 0.77 7.03 1.43
N ARG A 23 1.99 7.56 1.55
CA ARG A 23 2.60 8.46 0.57
C ARG A 23 3.68 7.76 -0.22
N TRP A 24 3.66 7.93 -1.53
CA TRP A 24 4.67 7.41 -2.45
C TRP A 24 4.98 8.47 -3.50
N ARG A 25 6.27 8.82 -3.64
CA ARG A 25 6.77 9.84 -4.60
C ARG A 25 6.08 11.22 -4.53
N GLY A 26 5.57 11.58 -3.35
CA GLY A 26 4.90 12.87 -3.12
C GLY A 26 3.37 12.78 -3.13
N ASP A 27 2.80 11.76 -3.78
CA ASP A 27 1.36 11.55 -3.84
C ASP A 27 0.86 10.71 -2.67
N ARG A 28 -0.38 11.00 -2.22
CA ARG A 28 -1.05 10.28 -1.14
C ARG A 28 -2.11 9.34 -1.72
N TYR A 29 -2.09 8.11 -1.24
CA TYR A 29 -3.01 7.05 -1.61
C TYR A 29 -3.78 6.60 -0.37
N THR A 30 -5.10 6.75 -0.40
CA THR A 30 -6.00 6.28 0.65
C THR A 30 -6.23 4.78 0.50
N VAL A 31 -6.18 4.04 1.60
CA VAL A 31 -6.47 2.60 1.63
C VAL A 31 -7.97 2.41 1.85
N ASP A 32 -8.68 1.97 0.82
CA ASP A 32 -10.12 1.70 0.88
C ASP A 32 -10.42 0.37 1.58
N GLY A 33 -9.50 -0.60 1.46
CA GLY A 33 -9.66 -1.90 2.09
C GLY A 33 -8.50 -2.85 1.83
N ILE A 34 -8.32 -3.80 2.74
CA ILE A 34 -7.37 -4.91 2.57
C ILE A 34 -8.09 -6.03 1.83
N LEU A 35 -7.59 -6.40 0.66
CA LEU A 35 -8.15 -7.48 -0.16
C LEU A 35 -7.58 -8.82 0.25
N LYS A 36 -6.29 -8.88 0.60
CA LYS A 36 -5.61 -10.09 1.01
C LYS A 36 -4.37 -9.79 1.84
N SER A 37 -4.09 -10.62 2.84
CA SER A 37 -2.79 -10.66 3.52
C SER A 37 -2.08 -11.96 3.17
N TYR A 38 -0.79 -11.88 2.91
CA TYR A 38 0.09 -13.02 2.68
C TYR A 38 1.06 -13.09 3.86
N GLY A 39 0.72 -13.93 4.83
CA GLY A 39 1.41 -13.99 6.11
C GLY A 39 1.34 -12.66 6.86
N ALA A 40 2.36 -12.41 7.70
CA ALA A 40 2.43 -11.20 8.53
C ALA A 40 3.11 -10.00 7.84
N ARG A 41 3.50 -10.12 6.57
CA ARG A 41 4.46 -9.19 5.95
C ARG A 41 4.02 -8.59 4.61
N VAL A 42 3.02 -9.13 3.91
CA VAL A 42 2.60 -8.57 2.62
C VAL A 42 1.08 -8.40 2.61
N TYR A 43 0.63 -7.22 2.20
CA TYR A 43 -0.77 -6.82 2.17
C TYR A 43 -1.13 -6.35 0.78
N ARG A 44 -2.12 -7.01 0.16
CA ARG A 44 -2.76 -6.53 -1.04
C ARG A 44 -3.95 -5.67 -0.64
N VAL A 45 -3.91 -4.41 -1.03
CA VAL A 45 -4.90 -3.41 -0.64
C VAL A 45 -5.48 -2.72 -1.86
N ARG A 46 -6.74 -2.34 -1.76
CA ARG A 46 -7.37 -1.41 -2.71
C ARG A 46 -7.11 0.01 -2.23
N VAL A 47 -6.70 0.86 -3.15
CA VAL A 47 -6.38 2.25 -2.87
C VAL A 47 -7.03 3.20 -3.85
N SER A 48 -7.27 4.42 -3.38
CA SER A 48 -7.70 5.57 -4.16
C SER A 48 -6.67 6.70 -3.99
N GLY A 49 -6.13 7.23 -5.09
CA GLY A 49 -5.10 8.27 -5.07
C GLY A 49 -5.17 9.21 -6.28
N ALA A 50 -4.07 9.92 -6.54
CA ALA A 50 -3.99 10.93 -7.60
C ALA A 50 -4.32 10.37 -9.01
N ASP A 51 -3.86 9.15 -9.30
CA ASP A 51 -4.10 8.47 -10.57
C ASP A 51 -5.41 7.66 -10.60
N GLY A 52 -6.28 7.84 -9.60
CA GLY A 52 -7.53 7.10 -9.46
C GLY A 52 -7.41 5.86 -8.58
N ARG A 53 -8.22 4.83 -8.89
CA ARG A 53 -8.27 3.59 -8.11
C ARG A 53 -7.24 2.59 -8.61
N ALA A 54 -6.56 1.94 -7.68
CA ALA A 54 -5.61 0.87 -7.99
C ALA A 54 -5.68 -0.24 -6.93
N ILE A 55 -5.08 -1.39 -7.27
CA ILE A 55 -4.76 -2.42 -6.30
C ILE A 55 -3.24 -2.40 -6.14
N VAL A 56 -2.75 -2.40 -4.90
CA VAL A 56 -1.32 -2.40 -4.63
C VAL A 56 -0.95 -3.47 -3.63
N GLU A 57 0.27 -3.96 -3.72
CA GLU A 57 0.89 -4.78 -2.70
C GLU A 57 1.90 -3.97 -1.92
N LEU A 58 1.72 -3.98 -0.60
CA LEU A 58 2.59 -3.35 0.36
C LEU A 58 3.26 -4.42 1.19
N GLY A 59 4.59 -4.40 1.21
CA GLY A 59 5.39 -5.19 2.14
C GLY A 59 5.62 -4.40 3.42
N ARG A 60 5.54 -5.07 4.57
CA ARG A 60 5.92 -4.56 5.89
C ARG A 60 7.07 -5.40 6.44
N ASP A 61 8.20 -4.76 6.69
CA ASP A 61 9.38 -5.39 7.28
C ASP A 61 9.89 -4.53 8.44
N ALA A 62 10.02 -5.11 9.64
CA ALA A 62 10.44 -4.40 10.86
C ALA A 62 9.69 -3.08 11.18
N GLY A 63 8.52 -2.84 10.59
CA GLY A 63 7.76 -1.58 10.73
C GLY A 63 7.85 -0.67 9.51
N ASP A 64 8.82 -0.90 8.62
CA ASP A 64 8.99 -0.18 7.37
C ASP A 64 8.05 -0.73 6.29
N TRP A 65 7.33 0.19 5.65
CA TRP A 65 6.42 -0.13 4.57
C TRP A 65 7.06 0.13 3.22
N ARG A 66 6.86 -0.80 2.28
CA ARG A 66 7.41 -0.72 0.92
C ARG A 66 6.35 -1.08 -0.10
N LEU A 67 6.24 -0.29 -1.16
CA LEU A 67 5.43 -0.61 -2.32
C LEU A 67 6.14 -1.72 -3.12
N ARG A 68 5.44 -2.83 -3.30
CA ARG A 68 5.93 -4.03 -3.97
C ARG A 68 5.36 -4.20 -5.36
N HIS A 69 4.06 -3.97 -5.53
CA HIS A 69 3.43 -4.02 -6.83
C HIS A 69 2.30 -3.01 -6.94
N VAL A 70 2.13 -2.45 -8.13
CA VAL A 70 0.92 -1.72 -8.52
C VAL A 70 0.25 -2.52 -9.63
N PHE A 71 -1.01 -2.88 -9.42
CA PHE A 71 -1.84 -3.53 -10.40
C PHE A 71 -2.75 -2.48 -11.04
N PRO A 72 -2.79 -2.39 -12.39
CA PRO A 72 -3.78 -1.55 -13.05
C PRO A 72 -5.18 -2.05 -12.70
N ALA A 73 -6.11 -1.11 -12.53
CA ALA A 73 -7.53 -1.38 -12.31
C ALA A 73 -8.22 -1.87 -13.60
#